data_AF-A0A821JSV9-F1
#
_entry.id   AF-A0A821JSV9-F1
#
_cell.length_a   1.000
_cell.length_b   1.000
_cell.length_c   1.000
_cell.angle_alpha   90.00
_cell.angle_beta   90.00
_cell.angle_gamma   90.00
#
_symmetry.space_group_name_H-M   'P 1'
#
loop_
_entity.id
_entity.type
_entity.pdbx_description
1 polymer ?
#
loop_
_entity_poly.entity_id
_entity_poly.type
_entity_poly.pdbx_seq_one_letter_code
_entity_poly.pdbx_strand_id
1 'polypeptide(L)'
;EAKLARLYYLPKTHKPGTPLRSIVSGLKHPTIKISTYLDQLLRPLFDKIALKTTTTSGFEVMKQVYEWSTNNLCKETLLCTIDVVDLYTMIPQTEGV
;
A
#
# COMPACT_ATOMS: atom_id res chain seq x y z
N GLU A 1 6.73 -28.48 8.76
CA GLU A 1 6.17 -28.94 7.47
C GLU A 1 5.69 -27.75 6.64
N ALA A 2 5.99 -27.77 5.34
CA ALA A 2 5.55 -26.73 4.40
C ALA A 2 4.04 -26.86 4.11
N LYS A 3 3.37 -25.75 3.83
CA LYS A 3 1.93 -25.71 3.52
C LYS A 3 1.67 -25.04 2.18
N LEU A 4 0.66 -25.52 1.46
CA LEU A 4 0.15 -24.85 0.26
C LEU A 4 -0.48 -23.50 0.62
N ALA A 5 -0.44 -22.57 -0.32
CA ALA A 5 -1.08 -21.27 -0.19
C ALA A 5 -2.60 -21.45 -0.08
N ARG A 6 -3.25 -20.60 0.73
CA ARG A 6 -4.71 -20.66 0.94
C ARG A 6 -5.36 -19.34 0.54
N LEU A 7 -6.26 -19.39 -0.43
CA LEU A 7 -7.13 -18.26 -0.75
C LEU A 7 -8.29 -18.21 0.25
N TYR A 8 -8.50 -17.06 0.87
CA TYR A 8 -9.65 -16.78 1.72
C TYR A 8 -10.14 -15.35 1.50
N TYR A 9 -11.34 -15.05 2.01
CA TYR A 9 -12.01 -13.78 1.78
C TYR A 9 -12.32 -13.11 3.12
N LEU A 10 -11.99 -11.81 3.22
CA LEU A 10 -12.38 -10.98 4.36
C LEU A 10 -13.49 -10.01 3.95
N PRO A 11 -14.64 -9.97 4.65
CA PRO A 11 -15.71 -9.02 4.33
C PRO A 11 -15.30 -7.58 4.66
N LYS A 12 -15.51 -6.64 3.73
CA LYS A 12 -15.38 -5.19 3.96
C LYS A 12 -16.70 -4.66 4.53
N THR A 13 -16.97 -4.93 5.81
CA THR A 13 -18.24 -4.61 6.50
C THR A 13 -18.60 -3.12 6.53
N HIS A 14 -17.64 -2.23 6.32
CA HIS A 14 -17.84 -0.79 6.25
C HIS A 14 -18.25 -0.28 4.86
N LYS A 15 -18.36 -1.15 3.84
CA LYS A 15 -18.77 -0.77 2.48
C LYS A 15 -20.17 -1.33 2.15
N PRO A 16 -21.01 -0.60 1.39
CA PRO A 16 -22.30 -1.09 0.93
C PRO A 16 -22.18 -2.43 0.19
N GLY A 17 -23.09 -3.37 0.46
CA GLY A 17 -23.07 -4.71 -0.14
C GLY A 17 -21.98 -5.65 0.42
N THR A 18 -21.20 -5.21 1.41
CA THR A 18 -20.17 -6.01 2.10
C THR A 18 -19.24 -6.78 1.13
N PRO A 19 -18.57 -6.09 0.19
CA PRO A 19 -17.70 -6.74 -0.76
C PRO A 19 -16.57 -7.49 -0.06
N LEU A 20 -16.10 -8.57 -0.70
CA LEU A 20 -15.05 -9.43 -0.16
C LEU A 20 -13.66 -8.94 -0.60
N ARG A 21 -12.68 -9.00 0.31
CA ARG A 21 -11.25 -8.84 0.01
C ARG A 21 -10.62 -10.22 -0.07
N SER A 22 -10.25 -10.64 -1.26
CA SER A 22 -9.47 -11.87 -1.49
C SER A 22 -8.05 -11.71 -0.92
N ILE A 23 -7.58 -12.69 -0.16
CA ILE A 23 -6.23 -12.75 0.40
C ILE A 23 -5.67 -14.15 0.19
N VAL A 24 -4.42 -14.22 -0.26
CA VAL A 24 -3.65 -15.46 -0.34
C VAL A 24 -2.74 -15.57 0.89
N SER A 25 -3.01 -16.53 1.77
CA SER A 25 -2.14 -16.83 2.91
C SER A 25 -0.92 -17.62 2.46
N GLY A 26 0.26 -17.01 2.59
CA GLY A 26 1.57 -17.65 2.39
C GLY A 26 2.19 -18.25 3.67
N LEU A 27 1.41 -18.43 4.75
CA LEU A 27 1.95 -18.88 6.03
C LEU A 27 2.52 -20.30 5.93
N LYS A 28 3.81 -20.46 6.26
CA LYS A 28 4.56 -21.73 6.10
C LYS A 28 4.66 -22.20 4.64
N HIS A 29 4.48 -21.31 3.67
CA HIS A 29 4.64 -21.63 2.25
C HIS A 29 6.12 -21.89 1.93
N PRO A 30 6.45 -22.87 1.05
CA PRO A 30 7.83 -23.14 0.68
C PRO A 30 8.58 -21.92 0.11
N THR A 31 7.86 -20.97 -0.49
CA THR A 31 8.47 -19.75 -1.06
C THR A 31 8.72 -18.62 -0.06
N ILE A 32 8.36 -18.77 1.23
CA ILE A 32 8.50 -17.66 2.19
C ILE A 32 9.95 -17.20 2.32
N LYS A 33 10.90 -18.14 2.35
CA LYS A 33 12.33 -17.81 2.52
C LYS A 33 12.89 -17.05 1.32
N ILE A 34 12.53 -17.46 0.10
CA ILE A 34 12.99 -16.77 -1.11
C ILE A 34 12.29 -15.41 -1.26
N SER A 35 11.02 -15.30 -0.89
CA SER A 35 10.32 -14.01 -0.86
C SER A 35 10.96 -13.04 0.14
N THR A 36 11.34 -13.50 1.33
CA THR A 36 12.05 -12.67 2.31
C THR A 36 13.43 -12.26 1.81
N TYR A 37 14.16 -13.17 1.17
CA TYR A 37 15.47 -12.84 0.59
C TYR A 37 15.35 -11.79 -0.53
N LEU A 38 14.36 -11.92 -1.42
CA LEU A 38 14.09 -10.93 -2.46
C LEU A 38 13.70 -9.58 -1.85
N ASP A 39 12.85 -9.56 -0.82
CA ASP A 39 12.49 -8.33 -0.10
C ASP A 39 13.73 -7.63 0.47
N GLN A 40 14.65 -8.37 1.09
CA GLN A 40 15.91 -7.82 1.61
C GLN A 40 16.79 -7.21 0.52
N LEU A 41 16.81 -7.78 -0.69
CA LEU A 41 17.56 -7.24 -1.82
C LEU A 41 16.89 -5.99 -2.42
N LEU A 42 15.55 -5.99 -2.52
CA LEU A 42 14.79 -4.91 -3.14
C LEU A 42 14.60 -3.73 -2.19
N ARG A 43 14.56 -3.96 -0.88
CA ARG A 43 14.23 -2.94 0.11
C ARG A 43 15.12 -1.69 0.04
N PRO A 44 16.46 -1.78 -0.07
CA PRO A 44 17.31 -0.60 -0.20
C PRO A 44 17.02 0.22 -1.48
N LEU A 45 16.67 -0.46 -2.58
CA LEU A 45 16.31 0.20 -3.84
C LEU A 45 14.96 0.90 -3.72
N PHE A 46 13.98 0.22 -3.11
CA PHE A 46 12.67 0.78 -2.83
C PHE A 46 12.80 2.01 -1.95
N ASP A 47 13.51 1.93 -0.82
CA ASP A 47 13.67 3.05 0.11
C ASP A 47 14.31 4.26 -0.60
N LYS A 48 15.34 4.05 -1.43
CA LYS A 48 15.99 5.13 -2.19
C LYS A 48 15.03 5.89 -3.12
N ILE A 49 14.07 5.20 -3.73
CA ILE A 49 13.10 5.79 -4.66
C ILE A 49 11.88 6.34 -3.90
N ALA A 50 11.35 5.56 -2.96
CA ALA A 50 10.13 5.82 -2.23
C ALA A 50 10.27 6.98 -1.24
N LEU A 51 11.44 7.21 -0.64
CA LEU A 51 11.66 8.31 0.31
C LEU A 51 11.30 9.69 -0.25
N LYS A 52 11.33 9.88 -1.58
CA LYS A 52 10.99 11.15 -2.22
C LYS A 52 9.49 11.36 -2.45
N THR A 53 8.71 10.28 -2.44
CA THR A 53 7.32 10.27 -2.95
C THR A 53 6.33 9.62 -1.99
N THR A 54 6.81 9.02 -0.91
CA THR A 54 5.99 8.31 0.06
C THR A 54 6.22 8.85 1.46
N THR A 55 5.14 8.93 2.23
CA THR A 55 5.18 9.25 3.65
C THR A 55 4.88 7.98 4.43
N THR A 56 5.59 7.78 5.55
CA THR A 56 5.48 6.57 6.37
C THR A 56 4.46 6.71 7.51
N SER A 57 4.00 7.92 7.80
CA SER A 57 3.09 8.21 8.91
C SER A 57 2.11 9.34 8.59
N GLY A 58 0.85 9.16 9.00
CA GLY A 58 -0.16 10.23 8.91
C GLY A 58 0.24 11.48 9.70
N PHE A 59 1.00 11.34 10.78
CA PHE A 59 1.51 12.50 11.53
C PHE A 59 2.44 13.37 10.70
N GLU A 60 3.31 12.75 9.91
CA GLU A 60 4.24 13.46 9.02
C GLU A 60 3.47 14.20 7.91
N VAL A 61 2.43 13.58 7.33
CA VAL A 61 1.53 14.27 6.39
C VAL A 61 0.90 15.50 7.04
N MET A 62 0.33 15.36 8.25
CA MET A 62 -0.32 16.48 8.93
C MET A 62 0.66 17.62 9.24
N LYS A 63 1.88 17.28 9.65
CA LYS A 63 2.94 18.27 9.88
C LYS A 63 3.28 19.02 8.60
N GLN A 64 3.50 18.31 7.49
CA GLN A 64 3.81 18.91 6.18
C GLN A 64 2.68 19.82 5.68
N VAL A 65 1.42 19.37 5.81
CA VAL A 65 0.24 20.17 5.43
C VAL A 65 0.12 21.42 6.31
N TYR A 66 0.38 21.31 7.61
CA TYR A 66 0.38 22.45 8.52
C TYR A 66 1.49 23.46 8.18
N GLU A 67 2.72 23.01 7.98
CA GLU A 67 3.84 23.88 7.58
C GLU A 67 3.56 24.58 6.25
N TRP A 68 3.04 23.86 5.25
CA TRP A 68 2.62 24.44 3.99
C TRP A 68 1.52 25.49 4.17
N SER A 69 0.52 25.22 5.00
CA SER A 69 -0.63 26.12 5.18
C SER A 69 -0.25 27.47 5.80
N THR A 70 0.81 27.53 6.61
CA THR A 70 1.27 28.77 7.25
C THR A 70 1.59 29.90 6.26
N ASN A 71 2.03 29.57 5.04
CA ASN A 71 2.44 30.56 4.04
C ASN A 71 1.59 30.55 2.76
N ASN A 72 0.82 29.46 2.52
CA ASN A 72 0.18 29.22 1.23
C ASN A 72 -1.34 29.15 1.29
N LEU A 73 -1.95 29.08 2.47
CA LEU A 73 -3.39 28.92 2.60
C LEU A 73 -4.14 30.23 2.31
N CYS A 74 -5.09 30.20 1.38
CA CYS A 74 -5.99 31.31 1.07
C CYS A 74 -7.45 30.85 1.00
N LYS A 75 -8.38 31.78 0.82
CA LYS A 75 -9.82 31.49 0.79
C LYS A 75 -10.23 30.58 -0.36
N GLU A 76 -9.48 30.62 -1.46
CA GLU A 76 -9.71 29.86 -2.68
C GLU A 76 -9.05 28.48 -2.67
N THR A 77 -8.31 28.14 -1.61
CA THR A 77 -7.64 26.85 -1.49
C THR A 77 -8.65 25.73 -1.32
N LEU A 78 -8.53 24.69 -2.14
CA LEU A 78 -9.36 23.48 -2.07
C LEU A 78 -8.54 22.28 -1.62
N LEU A 79 -9.09 21.50 -0.69
CA LEU A 79 -8.57 20.19 -0.35
C LEU A 79 -9.26 19.14 -1.21
N CYS A 80 -8.48 18.46 -2.04
CA CYS A 80 -8.94 17.32 -2.83
C CYS A 80 -8.37 16.03 -2.24
N THR A 81 -9.22 15.02 -2.06
CA THR A 81 -8.80 13.68 -1.65
C THR A 81 -9.07 12.70 -2.79
N ILE A 82 -8.13 11.79 -3.01
CA ILE A 82 -8.19 10.78 -4.06
C ILE A 82 -7.85 9.44 -3.42
N ASP A 83 -8.66 8.42 -3.69
CA ASP A 83 -8.44 7.04 -3.26
C ASP A 83 -8.35 6.14 -4.49
N VAL A 84 -7.35 5.26 -4.52
CA VAL A 84 -7.15 4.30 -5.60
C VAL A 84 -7.87 3.00 -5.23
N VAL A 85 -8.84 2.61 -6.07
CA VAL A 85 -9.61 1.38 -5.84
C VAL A 85 -8.81 0.16 -6.31
N ASP A 86 -8.78 -0.86 -5.45
CA ASP A 86 -8.26 -2.20 -5.74
C ASP A 86 -6.83 -2.21 -6.35
N LEU A 87 -5.96 -1.36 -5.80
CA LEU A 87 -4.56 -1.15 -6.20
C LEU A 87 -3.82 -2.43 -6.59
N TYR A 88 -3.79 -3.44 -5.71
CA TYR A 88 -3.03 -4.68 -5.94
C TYR A 88 -3.51 -5.50 -7.13
N THR A 89 -4.82 -5.55 -7.38
CA THR A 89 -5.38 -6.33 -8.49
C THR A 89 -5.31 -5.59 -9.82
N MET A 90 -5.05 -4.28 -9.80
CA MET A 90 -4.96 -3.42 -10.99
C MET A 90 -3.51 -3.15 -11.42
N ILE A 91 -2.51 -3.80 -10.82
CA ILE A 91 -1.12 -3.71 -11.28
C ILE A 91 -1.02 -4.38 -12.67
N PRO A 92 -0.56 -3.66 -13.73
CA PRO A 92 -0.42 -4.23 -15.06
C PRO A 92 0.52 -5.44 -15.06
N GLN A 93 0.07 -6.57 -15.60
CA GLN A 93 0.84 -7.81 -15.57
C GLN A 93 1.97 -7.84 -16.61
N THR A 94 1.80 -7.14 -17.73
CA THR A 94 2.79 -7.10 -18.83
C THR A 94 4.01 -6.26 -18.49
N GLU A 95 3.85 -5.23 -17.68
CA GLU A 95 4.95 -4.33 -17.26
C GLU A 95 5.49 -4.66 -15.86
N GLY A 96 4.78 -5.52 -15.11
CA GLY A 96 5.09 -5.88 -13.72
C GLY A 96 5.97 -7.11 -13.54
N VAL A 97 6.42 -7.75 -14.63
CA VAL A 97 7.30 -8.94 -14.64
C VAL A 97 8.48 -8.71 -15.59
#